data_AF-A0A5N0EQB5-F1
#
_entry.id   AF-A0A5N0EQB5-F1
#
_cell.length_a   1.000
_cell.length_b   1.000
_cell.length_c   1.000
_cell.angle_alpha   90.00
_cell.angle_beta   90.00
_cell.angle_gamma   90.00
#
_symmetry.space_group_name_H-M   'P 1'
#
loop_
_entity.id
_entity.type
_entity.pdbx_description
1 polymer ?
#
loop_
_entity_poly.entity_id
_entity_poly.type
_entity_poly.pdbx_seq_one_letter_code
_entity_poly.pdbx_strand_id
1 'polypeptide(L)'
;MVDNGAFAAAPAANGHPPSSGMGVVAANLGCRHIHVHQEGGGMRSESEIAVYEALKPDYRRIVDTVDLFPRGIQARLIAKMTHPRSWEIDKYDIDSQYVKAVRAKLARLESKGFVTIERTAEYGNIYRPVNSQLDMATWTLDQGREYYAERHARRIGADQLAVAAYSMVLGVWRNTIVEDAHASSGLGRISDGEMFAANVAIFRMMCDFLGAADRTYAAWHRLSREVIRPDRIAAGSRTVADLLGEYYEEWARDAASAVMYYAELTECDDHDMEWFIAVKSCFGSVQGNWFGMPDWPRVVDAFVGKGFSGLRPLEEYDESEIERSPRLVERARTPRVLPIPAEELSAGLLDGPDRMDPEVLGWCIGDGIGFIRGGRE
;
A
#
# COMPACT_ATOMS: atom_id res chain seq x y z
N MET A 1 -5.31 -8.54 35.02
CA MET A 1 -5.84 -9.61 34.15
C MET A 1 -6.76 -8.95 33.17
N VAL A 2 -6.21 -8.52 32.03
CA VAL A 2 -6.98 -7.80 31.00
C VAL A 2 -6.99 -8.71 29.78
N ASP A 3 -8.20 -9.15 29.44
CA ASP A 3 -8.53 -10.03 28.34
C ASP A 3 -8.95 -9.14 27.16
N ASN A 4 -8.07 -8.98 26.17
CA ASN A 4 -8.30 -8.11 25.02
C ASN A 4 -9.09 -8.86 23.94
N GLY A 5 -10.29 -8.38 23.68
CA GLY A 5 -11.22 -8.93 22.69
C GLY A 5 -10.64 -8.93 21.29
N ALA A 6 -10.46 -10.15 20.75
CA ALA A 6 -10.13 -10.43 19.37
C ALA A 6 -11.19 -9.89 18.40
N PHE A 7 -10.75 -9.13 17.39
CA PHE A 7 -11.47 -8.96 16.13
C PHE A 7 -10.92 -9.95 15.09
N ALA A 8 -11.82 -10.43 14.24
CA ALA A 8 -11.72 -11.68 13.50
C ALA A 8 -10.55 -11.76 12.50
N ALA A 9 -9.61 -12.68 12.80
CA ALA A 9 -8.82 -13.39 11.81
C ALA A 9 -9.40 -14.80 11.63
N ALA A 10 -9.58 -15.25 10.38
CA ALA A 10 -9.98 -16.62 10.05
C ALA A 10 -8.83 -17.62 10.36
N PRO A 11 -9.14 -18.89 10.70
CA PRO A 11 -8.23 -19.75 11.46
C PRO A 11 -7.19 -20.46 10.59
N ALA A 12 -5.94 -20.54 11.07
CA ALA A 12 -4.93 -21.47 10.58
C ALA A 12 -4.48 -22.41 11.71
N ALA A 13 -4.41 -23.71 11.43
CA ALA A 13 -4.00 -24.76 12.35
C ALA A 13 -2.68 -25.43 11.91
N ASN A 14 -1.75 -25.43 12.86
CA ASN A 14 -0.44 -26.08 13.04
C ASN A 14 -0.06 -27.38 12.28
N GLY A 15 1.24 -27.50 11.96
CA GLY A 15 1.94 -28.79 11.72
C GLY A 15 3.34 -28.64 11.08
N HIS A 16 4.38 -29.22 11.71
CA HIS A 16 5.83 -29.01 11.53
C HIS A 16 6.54 -30.10 10.63
N PRO A 17 7.89 -30.08 10.39
CA PRO A 17 8.61 -30.25 9.08
C PRO A 17 9.38 -31.62 8.96
N PRO A 18 10.53 -31.84 8.23
CA PRO A 18 11.35 -31.04 7.27
C PRO A 18 12.04 -31.76 6.06
N SER A 19 12.78 -30.95 5.28
CA SER A 19 14.05 -31.25 4.54
C SER A 19 13.94 -32.06 3.23
N SER A 20 14.74 -31.92 2.18
CA SER A 20 16.03 -31.28 1.84
C SER A 20 16.09 -31.31 0.28
N GLY A 21 16.63 -30.35 -0.47
CA GLY A 21 18.05 -30.03 -0.64
C GLY A 21 18.45 -30.15 -2.13
N MET A 22 19.16 -29.13 -2.63
CA MET A 22 19.98 -29.10 -3.87
C MET A 22 19.24 -29.19 -5.24
N GLY A 23 19.64 -28.51 -6.31
CA GLY A 23 20.81 -27.68 -6.54
C GLY A 23 21.01 -27.50 -8.06
N VAL A 24 21.19 -26.25 -8.47
CA VAL A 24 22.15 -25.75 -9.49
C VAL A 24 22.10 -26.29 -10.94
N VAL A 25 21.94 -25.37 -11.91
CA VAL A 25 22.98 -24.87 -12.85
C VAL A 25 22.31 -24.33 -14.13
N ALA A 26 22.70 -23.10 -14.44
CA ALA A 26 22.32 -22.25 -15.56
C ALA A 26 22.82 -22.72 -16.94
N ALA A 27 22.22 -22.16 -18.00
CA ALA A 27 22.97 -21.80 -19.21
C ALA A 27 22.26 -20.70 -20.02
N ASN A 28 23.07 -19.68 -20.33
CA ASN A 28 22.80 -18.48 -21.11
C ASN A 28 22.37 -18.74 -22.56
N LEU A 29 21.61 -17.81 -23.18
CA LEU A 29 21.74 -17.38 -24.59
C LEU A 29 20.86 -16.15 -24.87
N GLY A 30 21.46 -15.13 -25.51
CA GLY A 30 20.97 -13.75 -25.59
C GLY A 30 19.91 -13.43 -26.65
N CYS A 31 19.29 -12.26 -26.48
CA CYS A 31 18.20 -11.75 -27.30
C CYS A 31 18.57 -10.45 -28.03
N ARG A 32 18.26 -10.39 -29.33
CA ARG A 32 18.41 -9.22 -30.22
C ARG A 32 17.37 -8.14 -29.89
N HIS A 33 17.76 -6.87 -29.88
CA HIS A 33 16.86 -5.72 -29.75
C HIS A 33 16.15 -5.40 -31.07
N ILE A 34 14.84 -5.16 -30.98
CA ILE A 34 14.00 -4.58 -32.04
C ILE A 34 13.62 -3.18 -31.54
N HIS A 35 13.96 -2.13 -32.28
CA HIS A 35 13.47 -0.77 -32.01
C HIS A 35 12.05 -0.64 -32.56
N VAL A 36 11.09 -0.37 -31.67
CA VAL A 36 9.71 0.03 -32.02
C VAL A 36 9.59 1.51 -31.66
N HIS A 37 9.25 2.35 -32.64
CA HIS A 37 8.85 3.73 -32.40
C HIS A 37 7.49 3.72 -31.66
N GLN A 38 7.47 4.15 -30.39
CA GLN A 38 6.25 4.38 -29.62
C GLN A 38 5.83 5.85 -29.79
N GLU A 39 4.77 6.10 -30.56
CA GLU A 39 4.04 7.37 -30.49
C GLU A 39 3.04 7.28 -29.33
N GLY A 40 3.27 8.04 -28.25
CA GLY A 40 2.27 8.34 -27.21
C GLY A 40 1.70 7.18 -26.39
N GLY A 41 2.53 6.25 -25.91
CA GLY A 41 2.09 5.11 -25.10
C GLY A 41 1.81 5.49 -23.64
N GLY A 42 0.56 5.84 -23.30
CA GLY A 42 0.11 6.03 -21.92
C GLY A 42 -1.37 5.71 -21.75
N MET A 43 -1.73 4.97 -20.68
CA MET A 43 -3.03 4.34 -20.38
C MET A 43 -3.68 3.54 -21.54
N ARG A 44 -4.37 2.44 -21.24
CA ARG A 44 -5.15 1.72 -22.27
C ARG A 44 -6.15 2.67 -22.93
N SER A 45 -6.06 2.82 -24.23
CA SER A 45 -7.05 3.53 -25.05
C SER A 45 -8.43 2.87 -24.92
N GLU A 46 -9.50 3.58 -25.28
CA GLU A 46 -10.86 3.01 -25.30
C GLU A 46 -10.94 1.70 -26.13
N SER A 47 -10.19 1.64 -27.23
CA SER A 47 -10.10 0.43 -28.06
C SER A 47 -9.41 -0.73 -27.34
N GLU A 48 -8.32 -0.48 -26.62
CA GLU A 48 -7.64 -1.49 -25.79
C GLU A 48 -8.51 -1.95 -24.61
N ILE A 49 -9.29 -1.04 -24.01
CA ILE A 49 -10.27 -1.37 -22.96
C ILE A 49 -11.35 -2.29 -23.52
N ALA A 50 -11.93 -1.97 -24.68
CA ALA A 50 -12.92 -2.84 -25.32
C ALA A 50 -12.35 -4.23 -25.65
N VAL A 51 -11.10 -4.31 -26.12
CA VAL A 51 -10.42 -5.60 -26.36
C VAL A 51 -10.19 -6.35 -25.03
N TYR A 52 -9.79 -5.65 -23.97
CA TYR A 52 -9.63 -6.23 -22.63
C TYR A 52 -10.95 -6.79 -22.09
N GLU A 53 -12.04 -6.04 -22.19
CA GLU A 53 -13.38 -6.45 -21.73
C GLU A 53 -13.89 -7.68 -22.49
N ALA A 54 -13.53 -7.80 -23.78
CA ALA A 54 -13.84 -8.96 -24.60
C ALA A 54 -12.98 -10.21 -24.28
N LEU A 55 -11.93 -10.09 -23.45
CA LEU A 55 -11.13 -11.24 -23.03
C LEU A 55 -11.94 -12.17 -22.10
N LYS A 56 -11.65 -13.47 -22.23
CA LYS A 56 -12.18 -14.48 -21.30
C LYS A 56 -11.75 -14.16 -19.86
N PRO A 57 -12.55 -14.48 -18.84
CA PRO A 57 -12.25 -14.12 -17.45
C PRO A 57 -10.88 -14.59 -16.94
N ASP A 58 -10.41 -15.74 -17.41
CA ASP A 58 -9.10 -16.29 -17.05
C ASP A 58 -7.93 -15.55 -17.70
N TYR A 59 -8.12 -14.93 -18.87
CA TYR A 59 -7.13 -14.04 -19.48
C TYR A 59 -7.11 -12.68 -18.78
N ARG A 60 -8.28 -12.12 -18.46
CA ARG A 60 -8.37 -10.86 -17.70
C ARG A 60 -7.65 -10.97 -16.37
N ARG A 61 -7.92 -12.03 -15.60
CA ARG A 61 -7.21 -12.28 -14.33
C ARG A 61 -5.68 -12.33 -14.48
N ILE A 62 -5.17 -12.88 -15.60
CA ILE A 62 -3.72 -12.86 -15.89
C ILE A 62 -3.23 -11.45 -16.18
N VAL A 63 -3.94 -10.68 -17.00
CA VAL A 63 -3.61 -9.27 -17.28
C VAL A 63 -3.62 -8.46 -15.98
N ASP A 64 -4.69 -8.57 -15.19
CA ASP A 64 -4.81 -7.89 -13.89
C ASP A 64 -3.64 -8.25 -12.97
N THR A 65 -3.22 -9.53 -12.97
CA THR A 65 -2.07 -9.96 -12.19
C THR A 65 -0.77 -9.36 -12.71
N VAL A 66 -0.56 -9.32 -14.03
CA VAL A 66 0.67 -8.74 -14.63
C VAL A 66 0.73 -7.22 -14.41
N ASP A 67 -0.41 -6.53 -14.47
CA ASP A 67 -0.51 -5.08 -14.25
C ASP A 67 -0.03 -4.69 -12.85
N LEU A 68 -0.16 -5.57 -11.84
CA LEU A 68 0.38 -5.35 -10.49
C LEU A 68 1.91 -5.34 -10.42
N PHE A 69 2.61 -5.76 -11.49
CA PHE A 69 4.08 -5.83 -11.53
C PHE A 69 4.63 -5.08 -12.75
N PRO A 70 4.72 -3.74 -12.71
CA PRO A 70 5.29 -2.93 -13.79
C PRO A 70 6.71 -3.35 -14.21
N ARG A 71 7.52 -3.78 -13.24
CA ARG A 71 8.89 -4.31 -13.49
C ARG A 71 8.90 -5.74 -14.06
N GLY A 72 7.73 -6.31 -14.26
CA GLY A 72 7.52 -7.65 -14.77
C GLY A 72 7.48 -8.72 -13.69
N ILE A 73 6.89 -9.85 -14.06
CA ILE A 73 6.63 -10.97 -13.18
C ILE A 73 6.88 -12.29 -13.91
N GLN A 74 7.31 -13.33 -13.19
CA GLN A 74 7.48 -14.66 -13.75
C GLN A 74 6.15 -15.42 -13.86
N ALA A 75 6.00 -16.23 -14.91
CA ALA A 75 4.80 -17.06 -15.13
C ALA A 75 4.39 -17.93 -13.93
N ARG A 76 5.36 -18.40 -13.12
CA ARG A 76 5.08 -19.22 -11.94
C ARG A 76 4.35 -18.42 -10.85
N LEU A 77 4.75 -17.16 -10.63
CA LEU A 77 4.08 -16.30 -9.67
C LEU A 77 2.70 -15.87 -10.18
N ILE A 78 2.57 -15.56 -11.47
CA ILE A 78 1.26 -15.32 -12.11
C ILE A 78 0.36 -16.54 -11.90
N ALA A 79 0.89 -17.74 -12.15
CA ALA A 79 0.15 -18.98 -11.95
C ALA A 79 -0.30 -19.12 -10.49
N LYS A 80 0.56 -18.83 -9.49
CA LYS A 80 0.15 -18.86 -8.08
C LYS A 80 -0.99 -17.91 -7.80
N MET A 81 -0.86 -16.65 -8.20
CA MET A 81 -1.85 -15.60 -7.92
C MET A 81 -3.18 -15.83 -8.65
N THR A 82 -3.14 -16.46 -9.82
CA THR A 82 -4.36 -16.75 -10.60
C THR A 82 -5.03 -18.08 -10.24
N HIS A 83 -4.35 -18.92 -9.45
CA HIS A 83 -4.86 -20.22 -9.02
C HIS A 83 -6.10 -20.07 -8.11
N PRO A 84 -7.15 -20.90 -8.26
CA PRO A 84 -8.36 -20.82 -7.42
C PRO A 84 -8.14 -21.02 -5.92
N ARG A 85 -7.04 -21.69 -5.54
CA ARG A 85 -6.61 -21.97 -4.16
C ARG A 85 -5.26 -21.32 -3.86
N SER A 86 -5.05 -20.09 -4.35
CA SER A 86 -3.76 -19.40 -4.29
C SER A 86 -3.20 -19.22 -2.87
N TRP A 87 -4.08 -19.17 -1.86
CA TRP A 87 -3.73 -19.07 -0.44
C TRP A 87 -3.25 -20.38 0.19
N GLU A 88 -3.41 -21.52 -0.49
CA GLU A 88 -3.08 -22.86 0.06
C GLU A 88 -1.86 -23.49 -0.59
N ILE A 89 -1.39 -22.91 -1.70
CA ILE A 89 -0.34 -23.49 -2.54
C ILE A 89 0.91 -22.63 -2.43
N ASP A 90 2.00 -23.24 -1.96
CA ASP A 90 3.30 -22.59 -2.05
C ASP A 90 3.68 -22.34 -3.52
N LYS A 91 4.41 -21.26 -3.79
CA LYS A 91 4.84 -20.94 -5.16
C LYS A 91 5.67 -22.06 -5.79
N TYR A 92 6.33 -22.88 -4.99
CA TYR A 92 7.12 -24.02 -5.45
C TYR A 92 6.27 -25.26 -5.76
N ASP A 93 5.11 -25.38 -5.11
CA ASP A 93 4.19 -26.53 -5.22
C ASP A 93 3.16 -26.41 -6.34
N ILE A 94 3.17 -25.28 -7.07
CA ILE A 94 2.25 -25.09 -8.17
C ILE A 94 2.50 -26.07 -9.30
N ASP A 95 1.43 -26.71 -9.76
CA ASP A 95 1.47 -27.70 -10.83
C ASP A 95 2.13 -27.12 -12.10
N SER A 96 3.18 -27.81 -12.56
CA SER A 96 3.89 -27.49 -13.79
C SER A 96 2.98 -27.40 -15.02
N GLN A 97 1.90 -28.20 -15.10
CA GLN A 97 0.92 -28.13 -16.18
C GLN A 97 0.12 -26.83 -16.12
N TYR A 98 -0.21 -26.36 -14.92
CA TYR A 98 -0.88 -25.08 -14.73
C TYR A 98 0.03 -23.92 -15.13
N VAL A 99 1.31 -23.93 -14.73
CA VAL A 99 2.30 -22.94 -15.18
C VAL A 99 2.44 -22.94 -16.70
N LYS A 100 2.50 -24.13 -17.33
CA LYS A 100 2.54 -24.27 -18.79
C LYS A 100 1.30 -23.68 -19.47
N ALA A 101 0.12 -23.92 -18.90
CA ALA A 101 -1.12 -23.33 -19.38
C ALA A 101 -1.11 -21.80 -19.29
N VAL A 102 -0.63 -21.23 -18.18
CA VAL A 102 -0.46 -19.77 -18.00
C VAL A 102 0.52 -19.21 -19.03
N ARG A 103 1.67 -19.85 -19.27
CA ARG A 103 2.63 -19.45 -20.31
C ARG A 103 2.01 -19.40 -21.71
N ALA A 104 1.18 -20.39 -22.05
CA ALA A 104 0.49 -20.42 -23.34
C ALA A 104 -0.53 -19.27 -23.49
N LYS A 105 -1.22 -18.90 -22.39
CA LYS A 105 -2.10 -17.73 -22.37
C LYS A 105 -1.31 -16.42 -22.49
N LEU A 106 -0.18 -16.30 -21.80
CA LEU A 106 0.70 -15.13 -21.87
C LEU A 106 1.25 -14.90 -23.28
N ALA A 107 1.65 -15.96 -24.00
CA ALA A 107 2.08 -15.83 -25.40
C ALA A 107 0.96 -15.30 -26.32
N ARG A 108 -0.30 -15.66 -26.03
CA ARG A 108 -1.46 -15.10 -26.75
C ARG A 108 -1.72 -13.64 -26.34
N LEU A 109 -1.53 -13.29 -25.08
CA LEU A 109 -1.62 -11.91 -24.60
C LEU A 109 -0.51 -11.02 -25.21
N GLU A 110 0.69 -11.56 -25.42
CA GLU A 110 1.79 -10.91 -26.15
C GLU A 110 1.36 -10.56 -27.58
N SER A 111 0.79 -11.53 -28.31
CA SER A 111 0.28 -11.28 -29.67
C SER A 111 -0.87 -10.25 -29.74
N LYS A 112 -1.54 -9.98 -28.62
CA LYS A 112 -2.60 -8.99 -28.50
C LYS A 112 -2.13 -7.65 -27.94
N GLY A 113 -0.83 -7.51 -27.63
CA GLY A 113 -0.25 -6.28 -27.11
C GLY A 113 -0.59 -5.97 -25.65
N PHE A 114 -1.00 -6.95 -24.84
CA PHE A 114 -1.24 -6.72 -23.40
C PHE A 114 -0.01 -6.96 -22.52
N VAL A 115 0.95 -7.74 -23.01
CA VAL A 115 2.12 -8.18 -22.25
C VAL A 115 3.33 -8.22 -23.18
N THR A 116 4.49 -7.76 -22.72
CA THR A 116 5.77 -8.03 -23.39
C THR A 116 6.51 -9.16 -22.67
N ILE A 117 7.25 -9.97 -23.43
CA ILE A 117 8.04 -11.08 -22.89
C ILE A 117 9.53 -10.77 -23.03
N GLU A 118 10.15 -10.44 -21.91
CA GLU A 118 11.60 -10.34 -21.78
C GLU A 118 12.16 -11.74 -21.51
N ARG A 119 12.87 -12.30 -22.50
CA ARG A 119 13.42 -13.66 -22.44
C ARG A 119 14.81 -13.59 -21.82
N THR A 120 14.95 -14.07 -20.58
CA THR A 120 16.24 -14.15 -19.87
C THR A 120 16.65 -15.60 -19.68
N ALA A 121 17.94 -15.87 -19.78
CA ALA A 121 18.45 -17.22 -19.58
C ALA A 121 18.76 -17.54 -18.10
N GLU A 122 18.92 -16.50 -17.28
CA GLU A 122 19.27 -16.64 -15.85
C GLU A 122 18.01 -16.85 -14.98
N TYR A 123 16.93 -16.12 -15.28
CA TYR A 123 15.71 -16.11 -14.46
C TYR A 123 14.45 -16.61 -15.21
N GLY A 124 14.61 -17.00 -16.48
CA GLY A 124 13.51 -17.34 -17.37
C GLY A 124 12.78 -16.10 -17.91
N ASN A 125 11.60 -16.33 -18.52
CA ASN A 125 10.81 -15.24 -19.10
C ASN A 125 10.21 -14.33 -18.02
N ILE A 126 10.42 -13.03 -18.16
CA ILE A 126 9.77 -11.96 -17.40
C ILE A 126 8.66 -11.37 -18.27
N TYR A 127 7.47 -11.29 -17.71
CA TYR A 127 6.27 -10.79 -18.38
C TYR A 127 5.94 -9.42 -17.84
N ARG A 128 5.97 -8.39 -18.69
CA ARG A 128 5.70 -7.00 -18.31
C ARG A 128 4.38 -6.54 -18.91
N PRO A 129 3.60 -5.71 -18.20
CA PRO A 129 2.41 -5.14 -18.79
C PRO A 129 2.75 -4.23 -19.97
N VAL A 130 1.79 -4.04 -20.87
CA VAL A 130 1.82 -2.99 -21.90
C VAL A 130 0.66 -2.06 -21.64
N ASN A 131 0.94 -0.74 -21.63
CA ASN A 131 -0.04 0.33 -21.38
C ASN A 131 -0.86 0.12 -20.09
N SER A 132 -0.25 -0.48 -19.06
CA SER A 132 -0.95 -0.68 -17.79
C SER A 132 -1.24 0.66 -17.12
N GLN A 133 -2.47 0.83 -16.67
CA GLN A 133 -2.85 1.96 -15.83
C GLN A 133 -2.14 1.94 -14.47
N LEU A 134 -1.49 0.83 -14.12
CA LEU A 134 -0.69 0.68 -12.90
C LEU A 134 0.81 0.90 -13.14
N ASP A 135 1.24 1.03 -14.40
CA ASP A 135 2.62 1.34 -14.73
C ASP A 135 2.82 2.85 -14.81
N MET A 136 3.14 3.44 -13.66
CA MET A 136 3.43 4.87 -13.52
C MET A 136 4.43 5.37 -14.56
N ALA A 137 5.43 4.56 -14.93
CA ALA A 137 6.50 4.97 -15.84
C ALA A 137 6.03 5.28 -17.27
N THR A 138 4.78 4.96 -17.60
CA THR A 138 4.17 5.22 -18.91
C THR A 138 3.23 6.42 -18.92
N TRP A 139 3.02 7.06 -17.78
CA TRP A 139 2.09 8.18 -17.66
C TRP A 139 2.79 9.48 -18.02
N THR A 140 2.07 10.38 -18.67
CA THR A 140 2.47 11.79 -18.81
C THR A 140 2.04 12.60 -17.59
N LEU A 141 2.63 13.79 -17.41
CA LEU A 141 2.22 14.73 -16.35
C LEU A 141 0.73 15.10 -16.46
N ASP A 142 0.26 15.39 -17.68
CA ASP A 142 -1.13 15.78 -17.92
C ASP A 142 -2.10 14.64 -17.63
N GLN A 143 -1.76 13.39 -18.00
CA GLN A 143 -2.56 12.22 -17.64
C GLN A 143 -2.67 12.03 -16.13
N GLY A 144 -1.56 12.22 -15.40
CA GLY A 144 -1.57 12.19 -13.93
C GLY A 144 -2.50 13.24 -13.34
N ARG A 145 -2.43 14.48 -13.83
CA ARG A 145 -3.27 15.60 -13.38
C ARG A 145 -4.75 15.38 -13.67
N GLU A 146 -5.08 14.98 -14.89
CA GLU A 146 -6.45 14.72 -15.33
C GLU A 146 -7.07 13.60 -14.50
N TYR A 147 -6.37 12.46 -14.38
CA TYR A 147 -6.84 11.34 -13.58
C TYR A 147 -7.09 11.75 -12.12
N TYR A 148 -6.16 12.49 -11.52
CA TYR A 148 -6.30 12.97 -10.16
C TYR A 148 -7.51 13.91 -10.01
N ALA A 149 -7.67 14.88 -10.91
CA ALA A 149 -8.77 15.82 -10.89
C ALA A 149 -10.13 15.11 -10.95
N GLU A 150 -10.26 14.09 -11.82
CA GLU A 150 -11.48 13.33 -12.01
C GLU A 150 -11.80 12.38 -10.84
N ARG A 151 -10.79 11.65 -10.35
CA ARG A 151 -10.98 10.51 -9.43
C ARG A 151 -10.74 10.85 -7.97
N HIS A 152 -9.92 11.85 -7.69
CA HIS A 152 -9.38 12.10 -6.35
C HIS A 152 -9.72 13.49 -5.81
N ALA A 153 -9.55 14.56 -6.59
CA ALA A 153 -9.58 15.93 -6.06
C ALA A 153 -10.83 16.27 -5.24
N ARG A 154 -12.02 15.81 -5.67
CA ARG A 154 -13.27 16.00 -4.92
C ARG A 154 -13.30 15.29 -3.55
N ARG A 155 -12.62 14.15 -3.43
CA ARG A 155 -12.68 13.27 -2.26
C ARG A 155 -11.56 13.54 -1.25
N ILE A 156 -10.38 13.94 -1.72
CA ILE A 156 -9.17 14.05 -0.88
C ILE A 156 -8.49 15.42 -1.00
N GLY A 157 -9.06 16.37 -1.74
CA GLY A 157 -8.54 17.73 -1.93
C GLY A 157 -7.64 17.88 -3.15
N ALA A 158 -7.33 19.13 -3.48
CA ALA A 158 -6.49 19.48 -4.62
C ALA A 158 -4.98 19.34 -4.35
N ASP A 159 -4.56 19.21 -3.08
CA ASP A 159 -3.15 19.07 -2.73
C ASP A 159 -2.64 17.65 -3.04
N GLN A 160 -1.99 17.51 -4.20
CA GLN A 160 -1.39 16.25 -4.63
C GLN A 160 -0.13 15.87 -3.85
N LEU A 161 0.57 16.82 -3.23
CA LEU A 161 1.84 16.55 -2.53
C LEU A 161 1.59 15.65 -1.33
N ALA A 162 0.61 16.01 -0.50
CA ALA A 162 0.23 15.19 0.66
C ALA A 162 -0.24 13.79 0.22
N VAL A 163 -1.03 13.69 -0.86
CA VAL A 163 -1.50 12.39 -1.34
C VAL A 163 -0.37 11.54 -1.92
N ALA A 164 0.56 12.13 -2.66
CA ALA A 164 1.74 11.45 -3.16
C ALA A 164 2.61 10.93 -2.02
N ALA A 165 2.86 11.74 -0.99
CA ALA A 165 3.58 11.35 0.22
C ALA A 165 2.90 10.16 0.92
N TYR A 166 1.58 10.19 1.07
CA TYR A 166 0.85 9.05 1.63
C TYR A 166 0.94 7.81 0.73
N SER A 167 0.85 7.94 -0.59
CA SER A 167 1.05 6.81 -1.51
C SER A 167 2.46 6.23 -1.40
N MET A 168 3.47 7.04 -1.07
CA MET A 168 4.81 6.53 -0.75
C MET A 168 4.81 5.75 0.57
N VAL A 169 4.14 6.24 1.64
CA VAL A 169 3.96 5.51 2.91
C VAL A 169 3.39 4.12 2.68
N LEU A 170 2.40 3.98 1.78
CA LEU A 170 1.85 2.68 1.42
C LEU A 170 2.93 1.73 0.88
N GLY A 171 3.77 2.20 -0.05
CA GLY A 171 4.80 1.38 -0.69
C GLY A 171 6.00 1.05 0.20
N VAL A 172 6.32 1.92 1.18
CA VAL A 172 7.51 1.74 2.03
C VAL A 172 7.20 1.18 3.41
N TRP A 173 5.94 1.20 3.85
CA TRP A 173 5.56 0.80 5.21
C TRP A 173 4.23 0.04 5.24
N ARG A 174 3.10 0.68 4.94
CA ARG A 174 1.75 0.11 5.21
C ARG A 174 1.36 -1.09 4.35
N ASN A 175 1.88 -1.25 3.12
CA ASN A 175 1.57 -2.41 2.28
C ASN A 175 2.81 -3.31 2.15
N THR A 176 3.44 -3.61 3.29
CA THR A 176 4.67 -4.41 3.35
C THR A 176 4.53 -5.46 4.47
N ILE A 177 5.60 -6.21 4.74
CA ILE A 177 5.70 -7.14 5.87
C ILE A 177 5.46 -6.49 7.24
N VAL A 178 5.45 -5.16 7.33
CA VAL A 178 5.01 -4.42 8.53
C VAL A 178 3.58 -4.77 8.92
N GLU A 179 2.68 -5.04 7.96
CA GLU A 179 1.31 -5.49 8.29
C GLU A 179 1.31 -6.84 8.99
N ASP A 180 2.25 -7.74 8.64
CA ASP A 180 2.40 -9.01 9.36
C ASP A 180 3.02 -8.79 10.75
N ALA A 181 3.87 -7.77 10.92
CA ALA A 181 4.36 -7.39 12.25
C ALA A 181 3.23 -6.84 13.15
N HIS A 182 2.28 -6.13 12.54
CA HIS A 182 1.14 -5.50 13.20
C HIS A 182 -0.02 -6.47 13.45
N ALA A 183 -0.34 -7.33 12.49
CA ALA A 183 -1.45 -8.26 12.57
C ALA A 183 -1.29 -9.22 13.75
N SER A 184 -2.38 -9.46 14.47
CA SER A 184 -2.43 -10.40 15.60
C SER A 184 -2.12 -11.85 15.21
N SER A 185 -2.34 -12.21 13.93
CA SER A 185 -1.98 -13.50 13.35
C SER A 185 -0.52 -13.60 12.92
N GLY A 186 0.21 -12.49 12.90
CA GLY A 186 1.65 -12.44 12.64
C GLY A 186 2.43 -12.29 13.94
N LEU A 187 3.27 -11.25 14.06
CA LEU A 187 4.05 -11.06 15.29
C LEU A 187 3.27 -10.34 16.40
N GLY A 188 2.22 -9.57 16.06
CA GLY A 188 1.46 -8.76 17.02
C GLY A 188 2.34 -7.79 17.81
N ARG A 189 3.42 -7.29 17.22
CA ARG A 189 4.45 -6.46 17.88
C ARG A 189 4.16 -4.97 17.84
N ILE A 190 3.27 -4.57 16.95
CA ILE A 190 2.93 -3.17 16.69
C ILE A 190 1.45 -2.99 17.00
N SER A 191 1.13 -2.22 18.04
CA SER A 191 -0.22 -1.78 18.35
C SER A 191 -0.77 -0.83 17.27
N ASP A 192 -2.09 -0.67 17.21
CA ASP A 192 -2.73 0.30 16.31
C ASP A 192 -2.16 1.72 16.49
N GLY A 193 -1.90 2.12 17.74
CA GLY A 193 -1.34 3.43 18.06
C GLY A 193 0.09 3.60 17.55
N GLU A 194 0.94 2.58 17.72
CA GLU A 194 2.31 2.60 17.18
C GLU A 194 2.30 2.60 15.65
N MET A 195 1.41 1.81 15.05
CA MET A 195 1.22 1.74 13.61
C MET A 195 0.83 3.12 13.04
N PHE A 196 -0.09 3.84 13.70
CA PHE A 196 -0.51 5.17 13.29
C PHE A 196 0.61 6.20 13.45
N ALA A 197 1.30 6.23 14.59
CA ALA A 197 2.46 7.12 14.81
C ALA A 197 3.54 6.90 13.75
N ALA A 198 3.90 5.65 13.47
CA ALA A 198 4.92 5.32 12.46
C ALA A 198 4.51 5.73 11.04
N ASN A 199 3.23 5.55 10.68
CA ASN A 199 2.69 6.02 9.40
C ASN A 199 2.82 7.54 9.27
N VAL A 200 2.48 8.29 10.33
CA VAL A 200 2.60 9.76 10.34
C VAL A 200 4.06 10.20 10.26
N ALA A 201 4.98 9.54 10.98
CA ALA A 201 6.40 9.86 10.94
C ALA A 201 6.98 9.69 9.52
N ILE A 202 6.68 8.58 8.85
CA ILE A 202 7.09 8.35 7.45
C ILE A 202 6.40 9.37 6.53
N PHE A 203 5.12 9.64 6.71
CA PHE A 203 4.39 10.62 5.89
C PHE A 203 5.05 12.00 5.93
N ARG A 204 5.39 12.52 7.12
CA ARG A 204 6.09 13.81 7.27
C ARG A 204 7.43 13.80 6.53
N MET A 205 8.21 12.75 6.70
CA MET A 205 9.49 12.58 6.00
C MET A 205 9.33 12.63 4.48
N MET A 206 8.28 11.99 3.94
CA MET A 206 7.99 12.02 2.50
C MET A 206 7.49 13.39 2.04
N CYS A 207 6.60 14.04 2.79
CA CYS A 207 6.16 15.41 2.50
C CYS A 207 7.33 16.40 2.47
N ASP A 208 8.20 16.36 3.48
CA ASP A 208 9.37 17.23 3.58
C ASP A 208 10.31 17.00 2.39
N PHE A 209 10.53 15.74 2.00
CA PHE A 209 11.35 15.40 0.83
C PHE A 209 10.74 15.91 -0.48
N LEU A 210 9.45 15.67 -0.73
CA LEU A 210 8.77 16.11 -1.96
C LEU A 210 8.71 17.65 -2.05
N GLY A 211 8.58 18.33 -0.91
CA GLY A 211 8.60 19.78 -0.80
C GLY A 211 10.00 20.41 -0.88
N ALA A 212 11.07 19.61 -0.72
CA ALA A 212 12.43 20.12 -0.70
C ALA A 212 12.90 20.58 -2.08
N ALA A 213 13.85 21.54 -2.09
CA ALA A 213 14.49 22.00 -3.32
C ALA A 213 15.53 21.00 -3.86
N ASP A 214 16.25 20.28 -2.99
CA ASP A 214 17.19 19.24 -3.41
C ASP A 214 16.45 17.93 -3.69
N ARG A 215 16.38 17.58 -4.96
CA ARG A 215 15.66 16.42 -5.50
C ARG A 215 16.59 15.51 -6.30
N THR A 216 17.90 15.62 -6.05
CA THR A 216 18.91 14.83 -6.75
C THR A 216 18.81 13.34 -6.41
N TYR A 217 19.36 12.48 -7.25
CA TYR A 217 19.51 11.05 -6.93
C TYR A 217 20.24 10.81 -5.58
N ALA A 218 21.19 11.69 -5.24
CA ALA A 218 21.85 11.66 -3.93
C ALA A 218 20.89 11.99 -2.78
N ALA A 219 19.92 12.88 -2.98
CA ALA A 219 18.87 13.17 -2.00
C ALA A 219 17.94 11.96 -1.80
N TRP A 220 17.55 11.27 -2.87
CA TRP A 220 16.80 10.02 -2.79
C TRP A 220 17.55 8.93 -2.00
N HIS A 221 18.86 8.78 -2.22
CA HIS A 221 19.69 7.87 -1.43
C HIS A 221 19.74 8.25 0.06
N ARG A 222 19.74 9.54 0.39
CA ARG A 222 19.67 10.00 1.79
C ARG A 222 18.31 9.66 2.40
N LEU A 223 17.21 9.91 1.67
CA LEU A 223 15.87 9.51 2.09
C LEU A 223 15.79 8.00 2.34
N SER A 224 16.26 7.18 1.40
CA SER A 224 16.26 5.71 1.51
C SER A 224 16.96 5.24 2.79
N ARG A 225 18.16 5.78 3.07
CA ARG A 225 18.90 5.47 4.30
C ARG A 225 18.18 5.94 5.57
N GLU A 226 17.54 7.10 5.52
CA GLU A 226 16.83 7.66 6.67
C GLU A 226 15.56 6.87 6.99
N VAL A 227 14.80 6.47 5.97
CA VAL A 227 13.60 5.62 6.12
C VAL A 227 13.95 4.34 6.87
N ILE A 228 14.98 3.63 6.41
CA ILE A 228 15.37 2.31 6.91
C ILE A 228 16.28 2.34 8.14
N ARG A 229 16.62 3.54 8.64
CA ARG A 229 17.54 3.70 9.76
C ARG A 229 17.03 2.94 11.00
N PRO A 230 17.77 1.95 11.52
CA PRO A 230 17.27 1.01 12.53
C PRO A 230 16.96 1.69 13.87
N ASP A 231 17.76 2.68 14.26
CA ASP A 231 17.68 3.43 15.51
C ASP A 231 16.76 4.65 15.42
N ARG A 232 16.15 4.92 14.26
CA ARG A 232 15.14 5.97 14.12
C ARG A 232 13.94 5.64 15.00
N ILE A 233 13.50 6.61 15.80
CA ILE A 233 12.24 6.49 16.54
C ILE A 233 11.10 6.41 15.53
N ALA A 234 10.36 5.33 15.60
CA ALA A 234 9.23 5.06 14.71
C ALA A 234 7.91 5.43 15.37
N ALA A 235 7.74 5.08 16.65
CA ALA A 235 6.52 5.38 17.42
C ALA A 235 6.83 5.45 18.91
N GLY A 236 6.40 6.54 19.57
CA GLY A 236 6.66 6.75 21.00
C GLY A 236 8.16 6.70 21.30
N SER A 237 8.59 5.72 22.10
CA SER A 237 10.00 5.50 22.45
C SER A 237 10.68 4.38 21.67
N ARG A 238 9.94 3.66 20.79
CA ARG A 238 10.44 2.47 20.11
C ARG A 238 11.06 2.81 18.76
N THR A 239 12.16 2.12 18.46
CA THR A 239 12.89 2.26 17.21
C THR A 239 12.28 1.41 16.11
N VAL A 240 12.61 1.69 14.85
CA VAL A 240 12.20 0.87 13.70
C VAL A 240 12.60 -0.60 13.87
N ALA A 241 13.84 -0.87 14.25
CA ALA A 241 14.34 -2.23 14.43
C ALA A 241 13.63 -2.95 15.59
N ASP A 242 13.30 -2.25 16.67
CA ASP A 242 12.52 -2.84 17.78
C ASP A 242 11.08 -3.18 17.37
N LEU A 243 10.39 -2.26 16.68
CA LEU A 243 9.02 -2.51 16.20
C LEU A 243 8.97 -3.76 15.31
N LEU A 244 9.87 -3.85 14.33
CA LEU A 244 9.84 -4.91 13.31
C LEU A 244 10.51 -6.21 13.73
N GLY A 245 11.46 -6.17 14.69
CA GLY A 245 12.16 -7.35 15.16
C GLY A 245 12.80 -8.13 14.01
N GLU A 246 12.42 -9.41 13.87
CA GLU A 246 12.98 -10.29 12.83
C GLU A 246 12.60 -9.89 11.40
N TYR A 247 11.54 -9.10 11.20
CA TYR A 247 11.15 -8.60 9.88
C TYR A 247 11.93 -7.36 9.42
N TYR A 248 12.77 -6.78 10.28
CA TYR A 248 13.50 -5.55 9.96
C TYR A 248 14.34 -5.67 8.69
N GLU A 249 15.16 -6.71 8.55
CA GLU A 249 16.08 -6.86 7.41
C GLU A 249 15.36 -7.06 6.08
N GLU A 250 14.24 -7.78 6.08
CA GLU A 250 13.40 -7.96 4.91
C GLU A 250 12.71 -6.65 4.53
N TRP A 251 12.04 -6.02 5.50
CA TRP A 251 11.39 -4.73 5.29
C TRP A 251 12.38 -3.66 4.81
N ALA A 252 13.55 -3.54 5.44
CA ALA A 252 14.53 -2.51 5.11
C ALA A 252 15.03 -2.66 3.67
N ARG A 253 15.23 -3.90 3.19
CA ARG A 253 15.60 -4.16 1.79
C ARG A 253 14.50 -3.71 0.83
N ASP A 254 13.25 -4.06 1.12
CA ASP A 254 12.10 -3.76 0.26
C ASP A 254 11.77 -2.26 0.26
N ALA A 255 11.79 -1.62 1.42
CA ALA A 255 11.60 -0.18 1.57
C ALA A 255 12.71 0.61 0.86
N ALA A 256 13.98 0.20 1.00
CA ALA A 256 15.09 0.82 0.28
C ALA A 256 14.91 0.68 -1.23
N SER A 257 14.55 -0.52 -1.70
CA SER A 257 14.28 -0.80 -3.11
C SER A 257 13.13 0.05 -3.65
N ALA A 258 12.04 0.21 -2.88
CA ALA A 258 10.90 1.05 -3.25
C ALA A 258 11.29 2.53 -3.39
N VAL A 259 12.05 3.08 -2.44
CA VAL A 259 12.53 4.47 -2.52
C VAL A 259 13.49 4.66 -3.70
N MET A 260 14.40 3.72 -3.95
CA MET A 260 15.31 3.83 -5.09
C MET A 260 14.61 3.66 -6.43
N TYR A 261 13.56 2.85 -6.49
CA TYR A 261 12.69 2.80 -7.68
C TYR A 261 12.03 4.14 -7.96
N TYR A 262 11.58 4.87 -6.93
CA TYR A 262 11.06 6.23 -7.12
C TYR A 262 12.13 7.19 -7.64
N ALA A 263 13.38 7.04 -7.18
CA ALA A 263 14.51 7.80 -7.70
C ALA A 263 14.72 7.54 -9.20
N GLU A 264 14.79 6.27 -9.60
CA GLU A 264 14.94 5.84 -11.00
C GLU A 264 13.82 6.41 -11.90
N LEU A 265 12.57 6.43 -11.42
CA LEU A 265 11.46 7.02 -12.17
C LEU A 265 11.69 8.50 -12.47
N THR A 266 12.32 9.23 -11.55
CA THR A 266 12.58 10.67 -11.68
C THR A 266 13.87 11.03 -12.42
N GLU A 267 14.66 10.04 -12.84
CA GLU A 267 15.88 10.27 -13.64
C GLU A 267 15.60 10.33 -15.15
N CYS A 268 14.42 9.90 -15.60
CA CYS A 268 14.01 10.05 -16.99
C CYS A 268 13.79 11.52 -17.34
N ASP A 269 14.27 11.95 -18.51
CA ASP A 269 14.22 13.38 -18.94
C ASP A 269 12.81 13.99 -18.91
N ASP A 270 11.76 13.18 -19.10
CA ASP A 270 10.36 13.61 -19.12
C ASP A 270 9.63 13.45 -17.77
N HIS A 271 10.30 12.97 -16.72
CA HIS A 271 9.72 12.63 -15.42
C HIS A 271 10.36 13.41 -14.27
N ASP A 272 10.13 14.71 -14.22
CA ASP A 272 10.60 15.50 -13.08
C ASP A 272 9.77 15.24 -11.79
N MET A 273 10.06 15.99 -10.73
CA MET A 273 9.35 15.85 -9.46
C MET A 273 7.88 16.31 -9.53
N GLU A 274 7.56 17.24 -10.42
CA GLU A 274 6.18 17.67 -10.64
C GLU A 274 5.37 16.53 -11.25
N TRP A 275 5.93 15.87 -12.26
CA TRP A 275 5.41 14.61 -12.79
C TRP A 275 5.25 13.56 -11.70
N PHE A 276 6.28 13.34 -10.87
CA PHE A 276 6.24 12.31 -9.85
C PHE A 276 5.10 12.55 -8.85
N ILE A 277 4.95 13.78 -8.36
CA ILE A 277 3.86 14.14 -7.44
C ILE A 277 2.51 13.90 -8.11
N ALA A 278 2.32 14.38 -9.34
CA ALA A 278 1.07 14.24 -10.06
C ALA A 278 0.68 12.77 -10.25
N VAL A 279 1.58 11.94 -10.78
CA VAL A 279 1.31 10.53 -11.05
C VAL A 279 1.20 9.74 -9.74
N LYS A 280 2.13 9.91 -8.78
CA LYS A 280 2.14 9.15 -7.52
C LYS A 280 0.89 9.41 -6.68
N SER A 281 0.33 10.63 -6.73
CA SER A 281 -0.91 10.97 -6.04
C SER A 281 -2.13 10.15 -6.50
N CYS A 282 -2.12 9.62 -7.72
CA CYS A 282 -3.18 8.75 -8.26
C CYS A 282 -3.19 7.34 -7.64
N PHE A 283 -2.09 6.93 -7.01
CA PHE A 283 -1.93 5.61 -6.40
C PHE A 283 -2.16 5.62 -4.88
N GLY A 284 -2.68 6.72 -4.34
CA GLY A 284 -3.08 6.84 -2.95
C GLY A 284 -4.53 6.39 -2.74
N SER A 285 -4.77 5.36 -1.94
CA SER A 285 -6.10 4.96 -1.47
C SER A 285 -6.56 5.72 -0.22
N VAL A 286 -5.98 6.88 0.06
CA VAL A 286 -6.27 7.68 1.25
C VAL A 286 -7.71 8.20 1.24
N GLN A 287 -8.26 8.43 2.43
CA GLN A 287 -9.53 9.11 2.63
C GLN A 287 -9.25 10.55 3.09
N GLY A 288 -10.16 11.49 2.78
CA GLY A 288 -10.00 12.91 3.16
C GLY A 288 -9.89 13.14 4.68
N ASN A 289 -10.25 12.13 5.49
CA ASN A 289 -10.21 12.13 6.95
C ASN A 289 -8.94 11.50 7.55
N TRP A 290 -7.84 11.40 6.80
CA TRP A 290 -6.55 10.94 7.33
C TRP A 290 -5.62 12.13 7.61
N PHE A 291 -4.63 11.97 8.51
CA PHE A 291 -3.70 13.03 8.89
C PHE A 291 -3.10 13.79 7.69
N GLY A 292 -3.08 15.12 7.74
CA GLY A 292 -2.58 15.94 6.62
C GLY A 292 -3.49 16.01 5.39
N MET A 293 -4.65 15.34 5.40
CA MET A 293 -5.71 15.52 4.39
C MET A 293 -6.68 16.65 4.83
N PRO A 294 -7.43 17.27 3.90
CA PRO A 294 -8.21 18.48 4.18
C PRO A 294 -9.28 18.35 5.27
N ASP A 295 -9.90 17.18 5.42
CA ASP A 295 -10.98 17.00 6.40
C ASP A 295 -10.45 16.60 7.78
N TRP A 296 -9.15 16.36 7.94
CA TRP A 296 -8.55 15.92 9.20
C TRP A 296 -8.84 16.87 10.38
N PRO A 297 -8.70 18.21 10.26
CA PRO A 297 -9.05 19.11 11.36
C PRO A 297 -10.50 18.96 11.82
N ARG A 298 -11.45 18.86 10.88
CA ARG A 298 -12.87 18.67 11.19
C ARG A 298 -13.12 17.31 11.85
N VAL A 299 -12.38 16.28 11.45
CA VAL A 299 -12.44 14.94 12.06
C VAL A 299 -11.93 14.99 13.49
N VAL A 300 -10.83 15.69 13.76
CA VAL A 300 -10.30 15.87 15.13
C VAL A 300 -11.29 16.63 16.00
N ASP A 301 -11.86 17.74 15.52
CA ASP A 301 -12.85 18.52 16.28
C ASP A 301 -14.09 17.68 16.62
N ALA A 302 -14.64 16.98 15.61
CA ALA A 302 -15.79 16.08 15.80
C ALA A 302 -15.44 14.92 16.74
N PHE A 303 -14.22 14.37 16.62
CA PHE A 303 -13.73 13.31 17.49
C PHE A 303 -13.64 13.79 18.93
N VAL A 304 -12.99 14.91 19.21
CA VAL A 304 -12.77 15.41 20.57
C VAL A 304 -14.09 15.88 21.20
N GLY A 305 -14.99 16.50 20.44
CA GLY A 305 -16.29 16.98 20.92
C GLY A 305 -17.33 15.87 21.19
N LYS A 306 -17.07 14.64 20.78
CA LYS A 306 -17.96 13.50 20.98
C LYS A 306 -18.08 13.11 22.46
N GLY A 307 -19.30 13.07 22.98
CA GLY A 307 -19.59 12.84 24.42
C GLY A 307 -19.68 11.36 24.87
N PHE A 308 -19.64 10.40 23.95
CA PHE A 308 -19.79 8.97 24.24
C PHE A 308 -18.71 8.15 23.50
N SER A 309 -18.36 6.99 24.04
CA SER A 309 -17.37 6.08 23.41
C SER A 309 -17.99 5.29 22.24
N GLY A 310 -17.22 4.71 21.32
CA GLY A 310 -17.77 3.85 20.23
C GLY A 310 -17.64 4.44 18.82
N LEU A 311 -18.40 3.99 17.81
CA LEU A 311 -18.19 4.45 16.43
C LEU A 311 -19.10 5.61 15.99
N ARG A 312 -20.32 5.64 16.53
CA ARG A 312 -21.37 6.59 16.18
C ARG A 312 -22.40 6.71 17.32
N PRO A 313 -23.25 7.75 17.34
CA PRO A 313 -24.30 7.89 18.34
C PRO A 313 -25.17 6.64 18.45
N LEU A 314 -25.72 6.40 19.65
CA LEU A 314 -26.57 5.23 19.93
C LEU A 314 -27.76 5.18 18.96
N GLU A 315 -28.30 6.36 18.60
CA GLU A 315 -29.46 6.55 17.74
C GLU A 315 -29.19 6.12 16.28
N GLU A 316 -27.93 5.98 15.88
CA GLU A 316 -27.55 5.56 14.53
C GLU A 316 -27.35 4.05 14.37
N TYR A 317 -27.50 3.27 15.45
CA TYR A 317 -27.48 1.80 15.36
C TYR A 317 -28.88 1.26 15.09
N ASP A 318 -29.03 0.47 14.02
CA ASP A 318 -30.28 -0.24 13.77
C ASP A 318 -30.42 -1.52 14.62
N GLU A 319 -31.64 -2.06 14.73
CA GLU A 319 -31.92 -3.26 15.54
C GLU A 319 -31.06 -4.46 15.14
N SER A 320 -30.75 -4.60 13.84
CA SER A 320 -29.95 -5.72 13.33
C SER A 320 -28.48 -5.59 13.73
N GLU A 321 -27.94 -4.37 13.79
CA GLU A 321 -26.59 -4.09 14.25
C GLU A 321 -26.47 -4.25 15.76
N ILE A 322 -27.51 -3.87 16.49
CA ILE A 322 -27.61 -4.12 17.94
C ILE A 322 -27.56 -5.62 18.23
N GLU A 323 -28.30 -6.43 17.46
CA GLU A 323 -28.30 -7.88 17.62
C GLU A 323 -26.96 -8.52 17.22
N ARG A 324 -26.37 -8.11 16.09
CA ARG A 324 -25.10 -8.66 15.60
C ARG A 324 -23.89 -8.21 16.42
N SER A 325 -23.95 -7.04 17.06
CA SER A 325 -22.79 -6.42 17.70
C SER A 325 -23.16 -5.67 18.99
N PRO A 326 -23.75 -6.36 19.98
CA PRO A 326 -24.25 -5.73 21.20
C PRO A 326 -23.15 -4.99 22.00
N ARG A 327 -21.89 -5.46 21.91
CA ARG A 327 -20.74 -4.81 22.56
C ARG A 327 -20.42 -3.43 21.99
N LEU A 328 -20.63 -3.20 20.69
CA LEU A 328 -20.41 -1.88 20.07
C LEU A 328 -21.45 -0.87 20.60
N VAL A 329 -22.68 -1.33 20.78
CA VAL A 329 -23.80 -0.54 21.29
C VAL A 329 -23.64 -0.24 22.78
N GLU A 330 -23.16 -1.20 23.57
CA GLU A 330 -22.83 -0.97 24.97
C GLU A 330 -21.74 0.10 25.14
N ARG A 331 -20.70 0.06 24.29
CA ARG A 331 -19.69 1.12 24.24
C ARG A 331 -20.30 2.49 23.90
N ALA A 332 -21.23 2.54 22.94
CA ALA A 332 -21.97 3.75 22.56
C ALA A 332 -22.77 4.38 23.71
N ARG A 333 -23.10 3.61 24.76
CA ARG A 333 -23.81 4.10 25.95
C ARG A 333 -22.90 4.61 27.05
N THR A 334 -21.60 4.36 26.95
CA THR A 334 -20.66 4.69 28.02
C THR A 334 -20.21 6.14 27.87
N PRO A 335 -20.39 6.99 28.91
CA PRO A 335 -19.84 8.34 28.92
C PRO A 335 -18.34 8.28 28.66
N ARG A 336 -17.88 9.13 27.75
CA ARG A 336 -16.50 9.10 27.30
C ARG A 336 -15.59 9.79 28.29
N VAL A 337 -14.48 9.14 28.62
CA VAL A 337 -13.38 9.75 29.38
C VAL A 337 -12.17 9.80 28.46
N LEU A 338 -11.72 11.02 28.13
CA LEU A 338 -10.54 11.21 27.31
C LEU A 338 -9.28 10.76 28.06
N PRO A 339 -8.27 10.19 27.38
CA PRO A 339 -7.04 9.70 28.02
C PRO A 339 -6.15 10.86 28.49
N ILE A 340 -6.31 12.04 27.90
CA ILE A 340 -5.62 13.30 28.24
C ILE A 340 -6.60 14.48 28.05
N PRO A 341 -6.30 15.69 28.54
CA PRO A 341 -7.16 16.86 28.34
C PRO A 341 -7.52 17.11 26.86
N ALA A 342 -8.75 17.56 26.61
CA ALA A 342 -9.29 17.73 25.25
C ALA A 342 -8.43 18.66 24.35
N GLU A 343 -7.93 19.76 24.93
CA GLU A 343 -7.06 20.70 24.21
C GLU A 343 -5.73 20.07 23.79
N GLU A 344 -5.11 19.29 24.70
CA GLU A 344 -3.87 18.57 24.44
C GLU A 344 -4.08 17.46 23.40
N LEU A 345 -5.20 16.73 23.49
CA LEU A 345 -5.57 15.71 22.52
C LEU A 345 -5.76 16.29 21.11
N SER A 346 -6.50 17.39 20.99
CA SER A 346 -6.71 18.06 19.71
C SER A 346 -5.40 18.57 19.11
N ALA A 347 -4.60 19.30 19.92
CA ALA A 347 -3.31 19.83 19.49
C ALA A 347 -2.36 18.71 19.02
N GLY A 348 -2.26 17.61 19.77
CA GLY A 348 -1.43 16.47 19.40
C GLY A 348 -1.86 15.81 18.09
N LEU A 349 -3.17 15.58 17.91
CA LEU A 349 -3.70 14.97 16.70
C LEU A 349 -3.53 15.86 15.45
N LEU A 350 -3.51 17.19 15.62
CA LEU A 350 -3.34 18.15 14.54
C LEU A 350 -1.87 18.41 14.17
N ASP A 351 -0.97 18.54 15.15
CA ASP A 351 0.44 18.91 14.89
C ASP A 351 1.35 17.72 14.59
N GLY A 352 1.10 16.59 15.24
CA GLY A 352 2.00 15.44 15.12
C GLY A 352 1.59 14.25 15.96
N PRO A 353 0.64 13.43 15.47
CA PRO A 353 0.35 12.13 16.07
C PRO A 353 1.61 11.27 16.26
N ASP A 354 2.61 11.40 15.39
CA ASP A 354 3.90 10.72 15.51
C ASP A 354 4.67 11.01 16.81
N ARG A 355 4.33 12.10 17.51
CA ARG A 355 4.96 12.55 18.76
C ARG A 355 4.11 12.26 19.99
N MET A 356 2.90 11.75 19.81
CA MET A 356 2.00 11.40 20.90
C MET A 356 2.36 10.03 21.49
N ASP A 357 1.93 9.79 22.72
CA ASP A 357 2.02 8.46 23.32
C ASP A 357 1.20 7.45 22.48
N PRO A 358 1.80 6.34 22.02
CA PRO A 358 1.07 5.31 21.27
C PRO A 358 -0.14 4.74 22.02
N GLU A 359 -0.16 4.73 23.34
CA GLU A 359 -1.35 4.29 24.11
C GLU A 359 -2.53 5.27 23.93
N VAL A 360 -2.26 6.57 23.89
CA VAL A 360 -3.27 7.60 23.61
C VAL A 360 -3.81 7.43 22.19
N LEU A 361 -2.94 7.22 21.21
CA LEU A 361 -3.35 6.97 19.82
C LEU A 361 -4.13 5.67 19.67
N GLY A 362 -3.70 4.60 20.35
CA GLY A 362 -4.39 3.32 20.39
C GLY A 362 -5.79 3.45 20.97
N TRP A 363 -5.94 4.25 22.04
CA TRP A 363 -7.24 4.63 22.55
C TRP A 363 -8.08 5.38 21.51
N CYS A 364 -7.50 6.34 20.77
CA CYS A 364 -8.23 7.09 19.76
C CYS A 364 -8.76 6.20 18.63
N ILE A 365 -7.93 5.25 18.18
CA ILE A 365 -8.29 4.29 17.13
C ILE A 365 -9.37 3.34 17.65
N GLY A 366 -9.21 2.80 18.86
CA GLY A 366 -10.20 1.95 19.52
C GLY A 366 -11.54 2.65 19.76
N ASP A 367 -11.52 3.98 19.91
CA ASP A 367 -12.70 4.83 20.03
C ASP A 367 -13.19 5.43 18.69
N GLY A 368 -12.63 4.96 17.58
CA GLY A 368 -13.22 5.10 16.27
C GLY A 368 -12.92 6.40 15.53
N ILE A 369 -11.81 7.10 15.83
CA ILE A 369 -11.43 8.33 15.11
C ILE A 369 -11.42 8.14 13.58
N GLY A 370 -10.94 6.99 13.08
CA GLY A 370 -10.89 6.68 11.65
C GLY A 370 -12.25 6.46 10.98
N PHE A 371 -13.33 6.33 11.75
CA PHE A 371 -14.70 6.14 11.24
C PHE A 371 -15.50 7.44 11.22
N ILE A 372 -14.98 8.52 11.81
CA ILE A 372 -15.65 9.81 11.77
C ILE A 372 -15.63 10.34 10.35
N ARG A 373 -16.84 10.64 9.86
CA ARG A 373 -17.06 11.33 8.60
C ARG A 373 -17.13 12.81 8.93
N GLY A 374 -16.20 13.60 8.39
CA GLY A 374 -16.39 15.05 8.32
C GLY A 374 -17.66 15.27 7.49
N GLY A 375 -18.76 15.65 8.12
CA GLY A 375 -20.06 15.74 7.45
C GLY A 375 -19.93 16.51 6.14
N ARG A 376 -20.34 15.91 5.01
CA ARG A 376 -20.52 16.67 3.78
C ARG A 376 -21.75 17.54 3.99
N GLU A 377 -21.54 18.83 4.17
CA GLU A 377 -22.62 19.80 3.94
C GLU A 377 -22.97 19.84 2.46
#